data_AF-A0AAN8J252-F1
#
_entry.id   AF-A0AAN8J252-F1
#
_cell.length_a   1.000
_cell.length_b   1.000
_cell.length_c   1.000
_cell.angle_alpha   90.00
_cell.angle_beta   90.00
_cell.angle_gamma   90.00
#
_symmetry.space_group_name_H-M   'P 1'
#
loop_
_entity.id
_entity.type
_entity.pdbx_description
1 polymer ?
#
loop_
_entity_poly.entity_id
_entity_poly.type
_entity_poly.pdbx_seq_one_letter_code
_entity_poly.pdbx_strand_id
1 'polypeptide(L)'
;MDTVSFKCVCSNARRLWTSQLEQAIDLYAITASEQEQARKPSLQSKTIGRLLVEVLNISNISPRIVESPPKPSLQSKTIGRLLVEVLNISNIPPRIVESPPQVLRLSVGRVSEVFEVDLSKSSDLHLTTQFPLETTTAAFSLTILQKNLYRPDALLLDETIVTLNELLRESAMHRGPIIKAMHLRKDIRDRTRPVETVAVKFVAQLFDANM
;
A
#
# COMPACT_ATOMS: atom_id res chain seq x y z
N MET A 1 -15.36 19.79 -30.41
CA MET A 1 -16.00 19.38 -29.14
C MET A 1 -16.95 18.27 -29.49
N ASP A 2 -16.58 17.03 -29.19
CA ASP A 2 -17.41 15.87 -29.49
C ASP A 2 -18.51 15.76 -28.45
N THR A 3 -19.72 16.16 -28.84
CA THR A 3 -20.92 16.05 -27.99
C THR A 3 -21.34 14.59 -27.91
N VAL A 4 -20.96 13.91 -26.83
CA VAL A 4 -21.46 12.57 -26.52
C VAL A 4 -22.94 12.70 -26.12
N SER A 5 -23.84 12.22 -26.98
CA SER A 5 -25.29 12.30 -26.76
C SER A 5 -25.81 11.02 -26.10
N PHE A 6 -26.03 11.09 -24.79
CA PHE A 6 -26.63 9.98 -24.04
C PHE A 6 -28.15 9.94 -24.25
N LYS A 7 -28.66 8.87 -24.89
CA LYS A 7 -30.10 8.59 -24.96
C LYS A 7 -30.56 7.99 -23.64
N CYS A 8 -31.52 8.64 -22.97
CA CYS A 8 -32.09 8.20 -21.70
C CYS A 8 -33.53 7.74 -21.91
N VAL A 9 -33.96 6.71 -21.17
CA VAL A 9 -35.27 6.07 -21.33
C VAL A 9 -36.43 6.99 -20.89
N CYS A 10 -36.19 7.91 -19.94
CA CYS A 10 -37.15 8.93 -19.53
C CYS A 10 -36.44 10.12 -18.84
N SER A 11 -37.18 11.22 -18.58
CA SER A 11 -36.63 12.43 -17.95
C SER A 11 -36.06 12.19 -16.54
N ASN A 12 -36.71 11.32 -15.75
CA ASN A 12 -36.23 10.97 -14.41
C ASN A 12 -34.92 10.18 -14.47
N ALA A 13 -34.80 9.25 -15.42
CA ALA A 13 -33.55 8.55 -15.67
C ALA A 13 -32.46 9.54 -16.10
N ARG A 14 -32.76 10.51 -16.97
CA ARG A 14 -31.79 11.55 -17.35
C ARG A 14 -31.27 12.31 -16.12
N ARG A 15 -32.16 12.81 -15.26
CA ARG A 15 -31.76 13.58 -14.07
C ARG A 15 -30.92 12.75 -13.09
N LEU A 16 -31.30 11.49 -12.88
CA LEU A 16 -30.55 10.57 -12.04
C LEU A 16 -29.14 10.33 -12.60
N TRP A 17 -29.03 10.02 -13.89
CA TRP A 17 -27.76 9.76 -14.55
C TRP A 17 -26.85 10.98 -14.59
N THR A 18 -27.41 12.17 -14.87
CA THR A 18 -26.66 13.43 -14.81
C THR A 18 -26.11 13.66 -13.40
N SER A 19 -26.94 13.51 -12.36
CA SER A 19 -26.50 13.70 -10.98
C SER A 19 -25.43 12.68 -10.55
N GLN A 20 -25.54 11.43 -10.98
CA GLN A 20 -24.55 10.39 -10.68
C GLN A 20 -23.23 10.63 -11.44
N LEU A 21 -23.28 11.10 -12.68
CA LEU A 21 -22.10 11.47 -13.46
C LEU A 21 -21.39 12.69 -12.88
N GLU A 22 -22.14 13.72 -12.48
CA GLU A 22 -21.58 14.91 -11.82
C GLU A 22 -20.88 14.52 -10.51
N GLN A 23 -21.54 13.70 -9.66
CA GLN A 23 -20.92 13.18 -8.44
C GLN A 23 -19.67 12.35 -8.70
N ALA A 24 -19.67 11.52 -9.75
CA ALA A 24 -18.50 10.72 -10.13
C ALA A 24 -17.36 11.60 -10.65
N ILE A 25 -17.65 12.66 -11.41
CA ILE A 25 -16.66 13.64 -11.88
C ILE A 25 -16.06 14.38 -10.70
N ASP A 26 -16.87 14.83 -9.75
CA ASP A 26 -16.40 15.55 -8.56
C ASP A 26 -15.52 14.65 -7.68
N LEU A 27 -15.95 13.41 -7.43
CA LEU A 27 -15.15 12.42 -6.71
C LEU A 27 -13.84 12.09 -7.44
N TYR A 28 -13.88 12.00 -8.77
CA TYR A 28 -12.68 11.78 -9.58
C TYR A 28 -11.74 12.99 -9.52
N ALA A 29 -12.24 14.22 -9.58
CA ALA A 29 -11.42 15.42 -9.47
C ALA A 29 -10.73 15.49 -8.11
N ILE A 30 -11.43 15.14 -7.04
CA ILE A 30 -10.86 15.02 -5.69
C ILE A 30 -9.77 13.94 -5.67
N THR A 31 -10.08 12.72 -6.11
CA THR A 31 -9.14 11.58 -6.11
C THR A 31 -7.91 11.85 -7.00
N ALA A 32 -8.10 12.50 -8.15
CA ALA A 32 -7.03 12.90 -9.06
C ALA A 32 -6.15 13.98 -8.44
N SER A 33 -6.72 14.95 -7.72
CA SER A 33 -5.96 15.97 -7.00
C SER A 33 -5.15 15.40 -5.83
N GLU A 34 -5.70 14.41 -5.11
CA GLU A 34 -5.00 13.65 -4.08
C GLU A 34 -3.87 12.79 -4.69
N GLN A 35 -4.09 12.19 -5.86
CA GLN A 35 -3.05 11.48 -6.62
C GLN A 35 -1.96 12.42 -7.17
N GLU A 36 -2.29 13.64 -7.58
CA GLU A 36 -1.31 14.64 -8.02
C GLU A 36 -0.50 15.20 -6.86
N GLN A 37 -1.11 15.38 -5.68
CA GLN A 37 -0.37 15.68 -4.44
C GLN A 37 0.50 14.50 -3.97
N ALA A 38 0.10 13.25 -4.24
CA ALA A 38 0.90 12.06 -3.99
C ALA A 38 1.98 11.80 -5.06
N ARG A 39 1.83 12.36 -6.27
CA ARG A 39 2.86 12.36 -7.32
C ARG A 39 3.95 13.38 -7.00
N LYS A 40 4.85 13.00 -6.09
CA LYS A 40 6.23 13.48 -6.15
C LYS A 40 6.83 13.14 -7.52
N PRO A 41 7.71 14.01 -8.07
CA PRO A 41 8.16 13.92 -9.45
C PRO A 41 8.79 12.56 -9.72
N SER A 42 8.36 11.93 -10.81
CA SER A 42 9.01 10.74 -11.37
C SER A 42 10.40 11.13 -11.87
N LEU A 43 11.38 11.11 -10.98
CA LEU A 43 12.78 11.12 -11.35
C LEU A 43 13.11 9.73 -11.92
N GLN A 44 13.03 9.63 -13.24
CA GLN A 44 13.79 8.62 -13.98
C GLN A 44 15.29 8.92 -13.82
N SER A 45 15.83 8.60 -12.65
CA SER A 45 17.26 8.41 -12.46
C SER A 45 17.42 7.12 -11.68
N LYS A 46 18.38 6.30 -12.10
CA LYS A 46 18.74 5.04 -11.46
C LYS A 46 18.96 5.31 -9.97
N THR A 47 17.94 5.01 -9.17
CA THR A 47 17.88 5.42 -7.77
C THR A 47 18.85 4.53 -7.00
N ILE A 48 20.01 5.08 -6.61
CA ILE A 48 21.05 4.36 -5.86
C ILE A 48 20.61 4.07 -4.42
N GLY A 49 19.58 4.78 -3.94
CA GLY A 49 18.91 4.56 -2.66
C GLY A 49 17.92 5.69 -2.36
N ARG A 50 16.99 5.46 -1.42
CA ARG A 50 16.08 6.50 -0.90
C ARG A 50 16.64 7.01 0.43
N LEU A 51 16.88 8.31 0.53
CA LEU A 51 17.25 8.97 1.79
C LEU A 51 15.99 9.20 2.62
N LEU A 52 15.95 8.62 3.83
CA LEU A 52 14.85 8.77 4.76
C LEU A 52 15.20 9.88 5.75
N VAL A 53 14.46 10.99 5.70
CA VAL A 53 14.65 12.14 6.59
C VAL A 53 13.57 12.12 7.65
N GLU A 54 13.97 11.95 8.90
CA GLU A 54 13.08 12.08 10.05
C GLU A 54 13.18 13.49 10.63
N VAL A 55 12.08 14.23 10.60
CA VAL A 55 11.98 15.53 11.29
C VAL A 55 11.58 15.24 12.74
N LEU A 56 12.57 15.17 13.62
CA LEU A 56 12.40 14.83 15.05
C LEU A 56 11.72 15.94 15.85
N ASN A 57 11.87 17.21 15.45
CA ASN A 57 11.23 18.34 16.10
C ASN A 57 11.16 19.53 15.13
N ILE A 58 10.03 20.24 15.11
CA ILE A 58 9.88 21.52 14.42
C ILE A 58 9.62 22.59 15.48
N SER A 59 10.68 23.25 15.92
CA SER A 59 10.59 24.43 16.80
C SER A 59 10.49 25.72 15.97
N ASN A 60 9.81 26.74 16.50
CA ASN A 60 9.65 28.09 15.90
C ASN A 60 8.73 28.18 14.67
N ILE A 61 7.57 27.54 14.70
CA ILE A 61 6.51 27.84 13.73
C ILE A 61 5.84 29.17 14.13
N SER A 62 5.93 30.18 13.25
CA SER A 62 5.17 31.43 13.43
C SER A 62 3.67 31.13 13.32
N PRO A 63 2.83 31.52 14.30
CA PRO A 63 1.48 30.98 14.47
C PRO A 63 0.43 31.56 13.51
N ARG A 64 0.82 32.15 12.37
CA ARG A 64 -0.11 33.00 11.59
C ARG A 64 -0.87 32.33 10.45
N ILE A 65 -0.84 31.01 10.29
CA ILE A 65 -1.70 30.35 9.31
C ILE A 65 -2.22 29.02 9.88
N VAL A 66 -3.25 29.08 10.73
CA VAL A 66 -4.20 27.98 10.92
C VAL A 66 -5.58 28.57 11.21
N GLU A 67 -6.34 28.86 10.15
CA GLU A 67 -7.80 28.79 10.25
C GLU A 67 -8.17 27.29 10.20
N SER A 68 -8.94 26.85 11.21
CA SER A 68 -9.28 25.48 11.70
C SER A 68 -9.82 24.44 10.68
N PRO A 69 -10.13 23.14 11.01
CA PRO A 69 -9.76 22.17 12.10
C PRO A 69 -9.33 20.75 11.53
N PRO A 70 -9.11 19.61 12.27
CA PRO A 70 -10.06 18.89 13.14
C PRO A 70 -9.50 18.41 14.51
N LYS A 71 -10.43 17.93 15.33
CA LYS A 71 -10.33 17.36 16.69
C LYS A 71 -9.07 16.49 16.93
N PRO A 72 -8.55 16.43 18.17
CA PRO A 72 -7.45 15.53 18.52
C PRO A 72 -7.92 14.08 18.37
N SER A 73 -7.59 13.44 17.25
CA SER A 73 -7.56 11.98 17.17
C SER A 73 -6.53 11.52 18.19
N LEU A 74 -6.89 10.54 19.04
CA LEU A 74 -5.97 9.87 19.96
C LEU A 74 -4.64 9.64 19.23
N GLN A 75 -3.59 10.35 19.63
CA GLN A 75 -2.23 10.02 19.22
C GLN A 75 -1.88 8.72 19.93
N SER A 76 -2.13 7.60 19.27
CA SER A 76 -1.61 6.30 19.66
C SER A 76 -0.10 6.44 19.80
N LYS A 77 0.43 6.10 20.98
CA LYS A 77 1.87 6.17 21.24
C LYS A 77 2.57 5.14 20.34
N THR A 78 3.25 5.62 19.31
CA THR A 78 4.10 4.77 18.47
C THR A 78 5.26 4.23 19.30
N ILE A 79 5.38 2.91 19.38
CA ILE A 79 6.43 2.18 20.10
C ILE A 79 7.59 1.75 19.19
N GLY A 80 7.48 1.98 17.88
CA GLY A 80 8.53 1.62 16.93
C GLY A 80 8.12 1.81 15.48
N ARG A 81 8.93 1.27 14.57
CA ARG A 81 8.70 1.26 13.13
C ARG A 81 9.04 -0.10 12.54
N LEU A 82 8.26 -0.50 11.54
CA LEU A 82 8.57 -1.63 10.68
C LEU A 82 8.90 -1.11 9.29
N LEU A 83 10.15 -1.21 8.86
CA LEU A 83 10.54 -0.96 7.50
C LEU A 83 10.34 -2.24 6.69
N VAL A 84 9.73 -2.10 5.52
CA VAL A 84 9.38 -3.21 4.64
C VAL A 84 9.91 -2.91 3.25
N GLU A 85 10.61 -3.87 2.68
CA GLU A 85 11.15 -3.83 1.32
C GLU A 85 10.70 -5.10 0.60
N VAL A 86 9.94 -4.96 -0.48
CA VAL A 86 9.53 -6.08 -1.33
C VAL A 86 10.60 -6.24 -2.38
N LEU A 87 11.33 -7.36 -2.34
CA LEU A 87 12.52 -7.59 -3.17
C LEU A 87 12.15 -8.12 -4.56
N ASN A 88 11.28 -9.12 -4.59
CA ASN A 88 10.83 -9.75 -5.83
C ASN A 88 9.49 -10.45 -5.65
N ILE A 89 8.86 -10.72 -6.78
CA ILE A 89 7.67 -11.55 -6.91
C ILE A 89 8.03 -12.68 -7.88
N SER A 90 7.62 -13.90 -7.58
CA SER A 90 8.00 -15.08 -8.37
C SER A 90 6.86 -16.08 -8.49
N ASN A 91 6.95 -16.91 -9.54
CA ASN A 91 6.04 -18.01 -9.83
C ASN A 91 4.57 -17.58 -10.05
N ILE A 92 4.33 -16.36 -10.52
CA ILE A 92 2.98 -15.87 -10.82
C ILE A 92 2.46 -16.52 -12.10
N PRO A 93 1.23 -17.10 -12.10
CA PRO A 93 0.61 -17.65 -13.29
C PRO A 93 0.44 -16.60 -14.41
N PRO A 94 0.72 -16.95 -15.69
CA PRO A 94 0.59 -16.02 -16.82
C PRO A 94 -0.76 -15.31 -16.92
N ARG A 95 -1.86 -16.03 -16.64
CA ARG A 95 -3.22 -15.48 -16.62
C ARG A 95 -3.40 -14.25 -15.71
N ILE A 96 -2.63 -14.18 -14.62
CA ILE A 96 -2.69 -13.07 -13.65
C ILE A 96 -1.84 -11.89 -14.15
N VAL A 97 -0.72 -12.18 -14.80
CA VAL A 97 0.19 -11.18 -15.39
C VAL A 97 -0.50 -10.41 -16.52
N GLU A 98 -1.30 -11.11 -17.35
CA GLU A 98 -2.02 -10.54 -18.50
C GLU A 98 -3.20 -9.62 -18.14
N SER A 99 -3.49 -9.42 -16.84
CA SER A 99 -4.67 -8.70 -16.34
C SER A 99 -4.37 -7.35 -15.63
N PRO A 100 -3.64 -6.39 -16.23
CA PRO A 100 -3.35 -5.11 -15.59
C PRO A 100 -4.58 -4.19 -15.51
N PRO A 101 -4.61 -3.23 -14.57
CA PRO A 101 -3.57 -2.91 -13.59
C PRO A 101 -3.65 -3.80 -12.33
N GLN A 102 -2.49 -4.24 -11.82
CA GLN A 102 -2.38 -4.95 -10.54
C GLN A 102 -1.80 -4.05 -9.46
N VAL A 103 -2.22 -4.28 -8.22
CA VAL A 103 -1.71 -3.58 -7.05
C VAL A 103 -1.24 -4.55 -5.97
N LEU A 104 -0.13 -4.20 -5.33
CA LEU A 104 0.38 -4.87 -4.14
C LEU A 104 0.00 -4.03 -2.93
N ARG A 105 -0.79 -4.60 -2.02
CA ARG A 105 -1.18 -3.96 -0.77
C ARG A 105 -0.43 -4.59 0.39
N LEU A 106 0.23 -3.75 1.16
CA LEU A 106 0.93 -4.09 2.39
C LEU A 106 0.20 -3.44 3.56
N SER A 107 -0.05 -4.16 4.64
CA SER A 107 -0.77 -3.61 5.80
C SER A 107 -0.18 -4.05 7.12
N VAL A 108 -0.25 -3.16 8.11
CA VAL A 108 0.01 -3.44 9.52
C VAL A 108 -1.13 -2.84 10.34
N GLY A 109 -1.96 -3.70 10.93
CA GLY A 109 -3.14 -3.26 11.67
C GLY A 109 -4.11 -2.48 10.78
N ARG A 110 -4.28 -1.18 11.04
CA ARG A 110 -5.18 -0.29 10.28
C ARG A 110 -4.47 0.52 9.20
N VAL A 111 -3.14 0.52 9.19
CA VAL A 111 -2.35 1.26 8.22
C VAL A 111 -2.07 0.35 7.03
N SER A 112 -2.30 0.85 5.82
CA SER A 112 -2.05 0.12 4.59
C SER A 112 -1.41 1.00 3.54
N GLU A 113 -0.49 0.43 2.78
CA GLU A 113 0.22 1.05 1.66
C GLU A 113 -0.02 0.23 0.41
N VAL A 114 -0.25 0.91 -0.72
CA VAL A 114 -0.63 0.27 -1.99
C VAL A 114 0.33 0.72 -3.09
N PHE A 115 0.89 -0.25 -3.80
CA PHE A 115 1.78 -0.04 -4.93
C PHE A 115 1.14 -0.55 -6.20
N GLU A 116 1.15 0.24 -7.27
CA GLU A 116 0.92 -0.30 -8.62
C GLU A 116 2.12 -1.15 -9.02
N VAL A 117 1.86 -2.39 -9.42
CA VAL A 117 2.92 -3.36 -9.74
C VAL A 117 2.70 -3.95 -11.13
N ASP A 118 3.79 -3.99 -11.90
CA ASP A 118 3.85 -4.72 -13.15
C ASP A 118 4.40 -6.11 -12.86
N LEU A 119 3.51 -7.11 -12.79
CA LEU A 119 3.88 -8.50 -12.48
C LEU A 119 4.74 -9.15 -13.58
N SER A 120 4.89 -8.52 -14.75
CA SER A 120 5.83 -8.99 -15.79
C SER A 120 7.29 -8.65 -15.47
N LYS A 121 7.53 -7.65 -14.60
CA LYS A 121 8.86 -7.18 -14.19
C LYS A 121 9.17 -7.58 -12.75
N SER A 122 9.09 -8.87 -12.49
CA SER A 122 8.95 -9.40 -11.13
C SER A 122 10.27 -9.53 -10.34
N SER A 123 11.43 -9.37 -10.98
CA SER A 123 12.75 -9.62 -10.40
C SER A 123 13.46 -8.41 -9.79
N ASP A 124 13.01 -7.18 -10.07
CA ASP A 124 13.66 -5.94 -9.61
C ASP A 124 12.63 -4.92 -9.10
N LEU A 125 11.88 -5.33 -8.08
CA LEU A 125 10.89 -4.48 -7.44
C LEU A 125 11.60 -3.68 -6.34
N HIS A 126 11.75 -2.36 -6.52
CA HIS A 126 12.32 -1.46 -5.50
C HIS A 126 11.21 -0.82 -4.66
N LEU A 127 10.28 -1.64 -4.16
CA LEU A 127 9.13 -1.16 -3.38
C LEU A 127 9.49 -1.16 -1.91
N THR A 128 9.51 0.02 -1.30
CA THR A 128 9.84 0.22 0.10
C THR A 128 8.79 1.07 0.78
N THR A 129 8.46 0.72 2.01
CA THR A 129 7.61 1.51 2.89
C THR A 129 7.98 1.33 4.36
N GLN A 130 7.37 2.11 5.23
CA GLN A 130 7.48 2.00 6.66
C GLN A 130 6.10 2.07 7.32
N PHE A 131 5.90 1.27 8.35
CA PHE A 131 4.70 1.30 9.17
C PHE A 131 5.04 1.74 10.59
N PRO A 132 4.30 2.69 11.17
CA PRO A 132 4.39 2.95 12.60
C PRO A 132 3.87 1.73 13.36
N LEU A 133 4.57 1.33 14.41
CA LEU A 133 4.15 0.26 15.31
C LEU A 133 3.53 0.87 16.55
N GLU A 134 2.25 0.60 16.79
CA GLU A 134 1.54 1.00 18.02
C GLU A 134 1.53 -0.14 19.04
N THR A 135 1.60 -1.38 18.56
CA THR A 135 1.58 -2.61 19.37
C THR A 135 2.41 -3.69 18.69
N THR A 136 2.97 -4.60 19.49
CA THR A 136 3.68 -5.80 19.01
C THR A 136 2.73 -6.95 18.66
N THR A 137 1.44 -6.84 19.00
CA THR A 137 0.43 -7.87 18.72
C THR A 137 -0.17 -7.78 17.32
N ALA A 138 0.12 -6.71 16.57
CA ALA A 138 -0.37 -6.58 15.21
C ALA A 138 0.28 -7.60 14.26
N ALA A 139 -0.34 -7.78 13.10
CA ALA A 139 0.18 -8.61 12.04
C ALA A 139 0.44 -7.76 10.80
N PHE A 140 1.52 -8.09 10.11
CA PHE A 140 1.76 -7.63 8.75
C PHE A 140 1.00 -8.55 7.79
N SER A 141 0.30 -7.97 6.83
CA SER A 141 -0.30 -8.72 5.74
C SER A 141 0.05 -8.17 4.38
N LEU A 142 0.08 -9.06 3.40
CA LEU A 142 0.41 -8.78 2.01
C LEU A 142 -0.61 -9.43 1.09
N THR A 143 -1.11 -8.66 0.14
CA THR A 143 -2.09 -9.12 -0.87
C THR A 143 -1.77 -8.54 -2.24
N ILE A 144 -2.06 -9.31 -3.29
CA ILE A 144 -2.02 -8.85 -4.68
C ILE A 144 -3.46 -8.77 -5.18
N LEU A 145 -3.86 -7.60 -5.65
CA LEU A 145 -5.21 -7.33 -6.12
C LEU A 145 -5.23 -6.85 -7.57
N GLN A 146 -6.33 -7.12 -8.24
CA GLN A 146 -6.68 -6.49 -9.51
C GLN A 146 -7.29 -5.14 -9.21
N LYS A 147 -6.67 -4.08 -9.72
CA LYS A 147 -7.17 -2.73 -9.58
C LYS A 147 -8.40 -2.56 -10.45
N ASN A 148 -9.49 -2.12 -9.84
CA ASN A 148 -10.76 -1.92 -10.53
C ASN A 148 -11.16 -0.44 -10.48
N LEU A 149 -11.65 0.10 -11.59
CA LEU A 149 -12.05 1.53 -11.67
C LEU A 149 -13.42 1.80 -11.03
N TYR A 150 -14.36 0.87 -11.18
CA TYR A 150 -15.78 1.08 -10.82
C TYR A 150 -16.31 0.07 -9.80
N ARG A 151 -15.42 -0.73 -9.21
CA ARG A 151 -15.75 -1.71 -8.17
C ARG A 151 -14.55 -1.86 -7.23
N PRO A 152 -14.72 -2.40 -6.02
CA PRO A 152 -13.60 -2.69 -5.13
C PRO A 152 -12.55 -3.57 -5.80
N ASP A 153 -11.29 -3.39 -5.44
CA ASP A 153 -10.19 -4.23 -5.91
C ASP A 153 -10.45 -5.71 -5.56
N ALA A 154 -10.18 -6.60 -6.51
CA ALA A 154 -10.43 -8.02 -6.35
C ALA A 154 -9.14 -8.75 -6.01
N LEU A 155 -9.16 -9.63 -5.02
CA LEU A 155 -8.00 -10.48 -4.69
C LEU A 155 -7.66 -11.38 -5.89
N LEU A 156 -6.40 -11.31 -6.34
CA LEU A 156 -5.87 -12.17 -7.40
C LEU A 156 -5.29 -13.47 -6.85
N LEU A 157 -4.76 -13.40 -5.61
CA LEU A 157 -4.14 -14.49 -4.87
C LEU A 157 -4.56 -14.41 -3.39
N ASP A 158 -4.22 -15.43 -2.61
CA ASP A 158 -4.54 -15.46 -1.19
C ASP A 158 -3.72 -14.43 -0.41
N GLU A 159 -4.27 -14.00 0.73
CA GLU A 159 -3.57 -13.16 1.70
C GLU A 159 -2.55 -13.98 2.47
N THR A 160 -1.38 -13.37 2.69
CA THR A 160 -0.30 -13.93 3.50
C THR A 160 0.00 -13.00 4.66
N ILE A 161 0.24 -13.59 5.83
CA ILE A 161 0.29 -12.88 7.11
C ILE A 161 1.52 -13.33 7.89
N VAL A 162 2.24 -12.38 8.50
CA VAL A 162 3.27 -12.65 9.50
C VAL A 162 3.03 -11.79 10.73
N THR A 163 3.13 -12.39 11.91
CA THR A 163 2.90 -11.63 13.16
C THR A 163 4.12 -10.78 13.50
N LEU A 164 3.91 -9.58 14.06
CA LEU A 164 5.03 -8.73 14.47
C LEU A 164 5.86 -9.39 15.58
N ASN A 165 5.23 -10.13 16.50
CA ASN A 165 5.95 -10.89 17.53
C ASN A 165 6.94 -11.90 16.93
N GLU A 166 6.56 -12.58 15.84
CA GLU A 166 7.44 -13.50 15.13
C GLU A 166 8.63 -12.74 14.51
N LEU A 167 8.37 -11.63 13.82
CA LEU A 167 9.41 -10.79 13.24
C LEU A 167 10.35 -10.23 14.32
N LEU A 168 9.83 -9.72 15.43
CA LEU A 168 10.63 -9.18 16.52
C LEU A 168 11.52 -10.27 17.13
N ARG A 169 10.97 -11.46 17.38
CA ARG A 169 11.73 -12.60 17.89
C ARG A 169 12.86 -13.01 16.93
N GLU A 170 12.58 -13.15 15.66
CA GLU A 170 13.59 -13.50 14.65
C GLU A 170 14.66 -12.41 14.52
N SER A 171 14.27 -11.14 14.59
CA SER A 171 15.22 -10.02 14.49
C SER A 171 16.22 -10.02 15.65
N ALA A 172 15.74 -10.36 16.85
CA ALA A 172 16.58 -10.49 18.04
C ALA A 172 17.59 -11.64 17.93
N MET A 173 17.23 -12.74 17.25
CA MET A 173 18.12 -13.89 17.05
C MET A 173 19.19 -13.63 15.99
N HIS A 174 18.85 -12.97 14.88
CA HIS A 174 19.74 -12.80 13.73
C HIS A 174 20.54 -11.48 13.73
N ARG A 175 20.21 -10.53 14.62
CA ARG A 175 20.84 -9.18 14.69
C ARG A 175 20.95 -8.50 13.32
N GLY A 176 19.86 -8.50 12.55
CA GLY A 176 19.85 -7.89 11.22
C GLY A 176 18.48 -7.92 10.55
N PRO A 177 18.40 -7.47 9.29
CA PRO A 177 17.18 -7.56 8.49
C PRO A 177 16.74 -9.01 8.30
N ILE A 178 15.43 -9.25 8.40
CA ILE A 178 14.83 -10.56 8.17
C ILE A 178 14.31 -10.61 6.75
N ILE A 179 14.63 -11.66 5.99
CA ILE A 179 14.05 -11.89 4.67
C ILE A 179 13.14 -13.11 4.77
N LYS A 180 11.84 -12.93 4.47
CA LYS A 180 10.86 -14.02 4.41
C LYS A 180 10.32 -14.19 3.00
N ALA A 181 10.16 -15.44 2.60
CA ALA A 181 9.38 -15.83 1.44
C ALA A 181 7.91 -15.94 1.86
N MET A 182 7.08 -15.02 1.37
CA MET A 182 5.65 -14.97 1.67
C MET A 182 4.87 -15.69 0.57
N HIS A 183 4.25 -16.82 0.90
CA HIS A 183 3.49 -17.63 -0.04
C HIS A 183 2.04 -17.15 -0.14
N LEU A 184 1.55 -16.95 -1.36
CA LEU A 184 0.22 -16.40 -1.67
C LEU A 184 -0.82 -17.46 -2.06
N ARG A 185 -0.65 -18.68 -1.57
CA ARG A 185 -1.56 -19.80 -1.83
C ARG A 185 -1.87 -20.53 -0.53
N LYS A 186 -3.14 -20.66 -0.19
CA LYS A 186 -3.63 -21.47 0.94
C LYS A 186 -3.58 -22.95 0.56
N ASP A 187 -3.14 -23.79 1.49
CA ASP A 187 -2.98 -25.24 1.32
C ASP A 187 -2.06 -25.65 0.15
N ILE A 188 -0.75 -25.59 0.36
CA ILE A 188 0.25 -26.21 -0.53
C ILE A 188 0.14 -27.75 -0.40
N ARG A 189 -0.90 -28.33 -1.01
CA ARG A 189 -1.12 -29.79 -1.04
C ARG A 189 -0.14 -30.48 -1.98
N ASP A 190 0.18 -29.80 -3.07
CA ASP A 190 1.12 -30.27 -4.09
C ASP A 190 2.45 -29.52 -3.96
N ARG A 191 3.43 -30.17 -3.31
CA ARG A 191 4.78 -29.63 -3.13
C ARG A 191 5.61 -29.62 -4.42
N THR A 192 5.13 -30.23 -5.50
CA THR A 192 5.86 -30.31 -6.77
C THR A 192 5.67 -29.06 -7.62
N ARG A 193 4.62 -28.27 -7.36
CA ARG A 193 4.33 -27.06 -8.13
C ARG A 193 5.01 -25.83 -7.52
N PRO A 194 5.55 -24.93 -8.36
CA PRO A 194 5.97 -23.62 -7.91
C PRO A 194 4.81 -22.90 -7.21
N VAL A 195 5.14 -22.25 -6.10
CA VAL A 195 4.18 -21.48 -5.28
C VAL A 195 4.43 -20.01 -5.53
N GLU A 196 3.35 -19.26 -5.76
CA GLU A 196 3.38 -17.80 -5.88
C GLU A 196 4.00 -17.22 -4.62
N THR A 197 5.14 -16.57 -4.78
CA THR A 197 5.98 -16.18 -3.65
C THR A 197 6.45 -14.74 -3.82
N VAL A 198 6.32 -13.97 -2.74
CA VAL A 198 6.87 -12.62 -2.63
C VAL A 198 7.99 -12.63 -1.60
N ALA A 199 9.21 -12.28 -2.00
CA ALA A 199 10.32 -12.13 -1.08
C ALA A 199 10.24 -10.74 -0.45
N VAL A 200 10.12 -10.69 0.88
CA VAL A 200 9.98 -9.45 1.64
C VAL A 200 11.07 -9.38 2.70
N LYS A 201 11.75 -8.24 2.75
CA LYS A 201 12.72 -7.89 3.77
C LYS A 201 12.07 -6.97 4.81
N PHE A 202 12.25 -7.31 6.07
CA PHE A 202 11.72 -6.63 7.23
C PHE A 202 12.86 -6.11 8.11
N VAL A 203 12.71 -4.88 8.58
CA VAL A 203 13.55 -4.31 9.64
C VAL A 203 12.63 -3.71 10.69
N ALA A 204 12.56 -4.34 11.86
CA ALA A 204 11.79 -3.83 12.99
C ALA A 204 12.71 -3.02 13.91
N GLN A 205 12.28 -1.81 14.25
CA GLN A 205 12.98 -0.91 15.16
C GLN A 205 12.00 -0.50 16.26
N LEU A 206 12.24 -0.91 17.50
CA LEU A 206 11.48 -0.43 18.64
C LEU A 206 12.14 0.83 19.20
N PHE A 207 11.33 1.80 19.60
CA PHE A 207 11.81 2.98 20.30
C PHE A 207 11.95 2.65 21.77
N ASP A 208 13.07 3.04 22.37
CA ASP A 208 13.26 2.87 23.81
C ASP A 208 12.19 3.67 24.57
N ALA A 209 11.58 3.01 25.56
CA ALA A 209 10.56 3.64 26.42
C ALA A 209 11.15 4.68 27.40
N ASN A 210 12.47 4.90 27.37
CA ASN A 210 13.22 5.78 28.26
C ASN A 210 13.87 6.95 27.49
N MET A 211 13.06 7.91 27.03
CA MET A 211 13.47 9.30 26.84
C MET A 211 12.45 10.21 27.53
#